data_AF-A0A1L9VC02-F1
#
_entry.id   AF-A0A1L9VC02-F1
#
_cell.length_a   1.000
_cell.length_b   1.000
_cell.length_c   1.000
_cell.angle_alpha   90.00
_cell.angle_beta   90.00
_cell.angle_gamma   90.00
#
_symmetry.space_group_name_H-M   'P 1'
#
loop_
_entity.id
_entity.type
_entity.pdbx_description
1 polymer ?
#
loop_
_entity_poly.entity_id
_entity_poly.type
_entity_poly.pdbx_seq_one_letter_code
_entity_poly.pdbx_strand_id
1 'polypeptide(L)'
;LKGKSLETLARLGGYSYLKPQADFAPAVLKLPVCFAATATYLQIYGHRVENLFFDPGDMKTASRIYEHFAHQVLSAEREEDKIQMTMRSNQMPVDIIEPLQRDTTPEQSPSYILSVAWVFKALLAGIPDGILGSKELYQVLVDISYGRQPYIFSRRKSKDQSKAQAEPERPDDCLEGLTPWEHTQTKAIALAILSLTSKMHLELICAVFGLCEVLLHEVQRHVEDQWVRNIPRKQQLRPSWAAGLLDVDRLSRTLGPLLANRTSDGEEGLCPEYRMVPSALQEERVVRMLLEHWRGVSRQLRWWE
;
A
#
# COMPACT_ATOMS: atom_id res chain seq x y z
N LEU A 1 -4.98 17.88 -8.72
CA LEU A 1 -3.99 16.86 -9.15
C LEU A 1 -4.62 15.65 -9.83
N LYS A 2 -5.91 15.37 -9.59
CA LYS A 2 -6.66 14.26 -10.24
C LYS A 2 -6.44 14.23 -11.76
N GLY A 3 -6.19 13.03 -12.29
CA GLY A 3 -6.02 12.76 -13.72
C GLY A 3 -4.61 12.99 -14.26
N LYS A 4 -3.68 13.54 -13.48
CA LYS A 4 -2.26 13.62 -13.87
C LYS A 4 -1.57 12.28 -13.60
N SER A 5 -0.73 11.82 -14.54
CA SER A 5 0.07 10.60 -14.36
C SER A 5 1.11 10.76 -13.25
N LEU A 6 1.58 9.65 -12.70
CA LEU A 6 2.63 9.65 -11.67
C LEU A 6 3.91 10.33 -12.16
N GLU A 7 4.26 10.13 -13.42
CA GLU A 7 5.43 10.73 -14.06
C GLU A 7 5.30 12.26 -14.13
N THR A 8 4.12 12.77 -14.48
CA THR A 8 3.86 14.21 -14.53
C THR A 8 3.86 14.82 -13.12
N LEU A 9 3.25 14.14 -12.14
CA LEU A 9 3.29 14.57 -10.75
C LEU A 9 4.72 14.64 -10.22
N ALA A 10 5.57 13.66 -10.54
CA ALA A 10 6.95 13.64 -10.10
C ALA A 10 7.82 14.66 -10.84
N ARG A 11 7.66 14.78 -12.16
CA ARG A 11 8.46 15.72 -12.97
C ARG A 11 8.18 17.18 -12.62
N LEU A 12 6.91 17.55 -12.45
CA LEU A 12 6.49 18.93 -12.17
C LEU A 12 6.46 19.23 -10.67
N GLY A 13 5.91 18.33 -9.86
CA GLY A 13 5.79 18.50 -8.41
C GLY A 13 7.10 18.23 -7.68
N GLY A 14 7.97 17.40 -8.27
CA GLY A 14 9.26 16.99 -7.71
C GLY A 14 9.30 15.53 -7.31
N TYR A 15 10.47 14.93 -7.44
CA TYR A 15 10.81 13.64 -6.88
C TYR A 15 11.38 13.79 -5.47
N SER A 16 11.08 12.80 -4.64
CA SER A 16 11.75 12.61 -3.36
C SER A 16 11.94 11.14 -3.07
N TYR A 17 12.73 10.85 -2.05
CA TYR A 17 12.99 9.49 -1.61
C TYR A 17 12.17 9.16 -0.37
N LEU A 18 11.50 8.02 -0.40
CA LEU A 18 10.90 7.40 0.77
C LEU A 18 11.83 6.27 1.19
N LYS A 19 12.20 6.23 2.48
CA LYS A 19 13.01 5.15 3.05
C LYS A 19 12.15 4.35 4.03
N PRO A 20 11.50 3.26 3.60
CA PRO A 20 10.75 2.38 4.50
C PRO A 20 11.72 1.67 5.45
N GLN A 21 11.24 1.26 6.63
CA GLN A 21 12.06 0.43 7.52
C GLN A 21 12.35 -0.93 6.83
N ALA A 22 13.49 -1.54 7.18
CA ALA A 22 14.21 -2.52 6.34
C ALA A 22 13.47 -3.83 5.99
N ASP A 23 12.25 -4.06 6.47
CA ASP A 23 11.42 -5.22 6.14
C ASP A 23 10.16 -4.89 5.31
N PHE A 24 9.84 -3.60 5.15
CA PHE A 24 8.52 -3.20 4.61
C PHE A 24 8.56 -2.70 3.18
N ALA A 25 9.75 -2.53 2.60
CA ALA A 25 9.91 -2.29 1.17
C ALA A 25 11.23 -2.87 0.65
N PRO A 26 11.31 -3.16 -0.65
CA PRO A 26 12.50 -3.77 -1.25
C PRO A 26 13.72 -2.84 -1.17
N ALA A 27 13.54 -1.54 -1.39
CA ALA A 27 14.62 -0.56 -1.43
C ALA A 27 14.14 0.86 -1.02
N VAL A 28 15.04 1.84 -1.14
CA VAL A 28 14.66 3.26 -1.08
C VAL A 28 13.85 3.59 -2.34
N LEU A 29 12.64 4.09 -2.14
CA LEU A 29 11.67 4.31 -3.22
C LEU A 29 11.75 5.76 -3.70
N LYS A 30 11.75 5.98 -5.01
CA LYS A 30 11.71 7.31 -5.61
C LYS A 30 10.29 7.65 -6.07
N LEU A 31 9.66 8.64 -5.45
CA LEU A 31 8.23 8.92 -5.64
C LEU A 31 7.98 10.40 -5.93
N PRO A 32 6.79 10.78 -6.42
CA PRO A 32 6.38 12.17 -6.38
C PRO A 32 6.35 12.66 -4.93
N VAL A 33 6.83 13.87 -4.70
CA VAL A 33 7.00 14.48 -3.37
C VAL A 33 5.73 14.42 -2.53
N CYS A 34 4.56 14.60 -3.15
CA CYS A 34 3.28 14.54 -2.44
C CYS A 34 3.02 13.18 -1.77
N PHE A 35 3.45 12.07 -2.39
CA PHE A 35 3.37 10.73 -1.79
C PHE A 35 4.49 10.50 -0.79
N ALA A 36 5.74 10.84 -1.15
CA ALA A 36 6.88 10.63 -0.26
C ALA A 36 6.71 11.39 1.07
N ALA A 37 6.24 12.64 1.02
CA ALA A 37 6.10 13.47 2.20
C ALA A 37 4.98 13.03 3.13
N THR A 38 3.80 12.76 2.57
CA THR A 38 2.66 12.28 3.36
C THR A 38 2.92 10.88 3.92
N ALA A 39 3.52 9.97 3.13
CA ALA A 39 3.89 8.64 3.62
C ALA A 39 4.94 8.70 4.75
N THR A 40 6.00 9.51 4.59
CA THR A 40 7.03 9.69 5.64
C THR A 40 6.41 10.20 6.93
N TYR A 41 5.50 11.17 6.84
CA TYR A 41 4.80 11.71 8.00
C TYR A 41 3.94 10.64 8.69
N LEU A 42 3.17 9.88 7.91
CA LEU A 42 2.30 8.82 8.44
C LEU A 42 3.10 7.67 9.07
N GLN A 43 4.27 7.31 8.53
CA GLN A 43 5.15 6.31 9.15
C GLN A 43 5.54 6.71 10.58
N ILE A 44 5.78 7.99 10.82
CA ILE A 44 6.24 8.48 12.13
C ILE A 44 5.07 8.61 13.11
N TYR A 45 3.92 9.13 12.66
CA TYR A 45 2.86 9.58 13.57
C TYR A 45 1.54 8.81 13.46
N GLY A 46 1.32 8.06 12.39
CA GLY A 46 0.00 7.47 12.06
C GLY A 46 -0.43 6.30 12.95
N HIS A 47 0.52 5.56 13.52
CA HIS A 47 0.27 4.26 14.17
C HIS A 47 -0.52 4.33 15.50
N ARG A 48 -0.73 5.51 16.08
CA ARG A 48 -1.52 5.70 17.33
C ARG A 48 -2.90 6.30 17.10
N VAL A 49 -3.23 6.63 15.85
CA VAL A 49 -4.41 7.41 15.53
C VAL A 49 -5.55 6.47 15.14
N GLU A 50 -6.66 6.58 15.85
CA GLU A 50 -7.89 5.87 15.54
C GLU A 50 -8.49 6.36 14.22
N ASN A 51 -9.18 5.46 13.50
CA ASN A 51 -9.86 5.70 12.24
C ASN A 51 -8.95 6.29 11.14
N LEU A 52 -7.64 6.04 11.19
CA LEU A 52 -6.70 6.43 10.15
C LEU A 52 -7.18 5.94 8.77
N PHE A 53 -7.09 6.82 7.76
CA PHE A 53 -7.65 6.66 6.40
C PHE A 53 -9.17 6.59 6.28
N PHE A 54 -9.91 6.46 7.37
CA PHE A 54 -11.37 6.47 7.39
C PHE A 54 -11.92 7.86 7.69
N ASP A 55 -11.48 8.46 8.79
CA ASP A 55 -11.90 9.80 9.18
C ASP A 55 -11.05 10.87 8.46
N PRO A 56 -11.68 11.96 7.99
CA PRO A 56 -10.98 13.00 7.25
C PRO A 56 -10.12 13.95 8.10
N GLY A 57 -10.30 13.95 9.43
CA GLY A 57 -9.72 14.97 10.30
C GLY A 57 -10.28 16.37 10.03
N ASP A 58 -9.44 17.40 10.12
CA ASP A 58 -9.79 18.76 9.72
C ASP A 58 -9.69 18.94 8.20
N MET A 59 -10.86 19.00 7.55
CA MET A 59 -10.95 19.23 6.11
C MET A 59 -10.31 20.53 5.64
N LYS A 60 -10.25 21.59 6.46
CA LYS A 60 -9.56 22.83 6.06
C LYS A 60 -8.06 22.60 5.94
N THR A 61 -7.49 21.89 6.90
CA THR A 61 -6.09 21.49 6.87
C THR A 61 -5.80 20.52 5.73
N ALA A 62 -6.63 19.50 5.53
CA ALA A 62 -6.51 18.58 4.41
C ALA A 62 -6.50 19.32 3.05
N SER A 63 -7.42 20.27 2.84
CA SER A 63 -7.46 21.11 1.64
C SER A 63 -6.18 21.92 1.46
N ARG A 64 -5.67 22.56 2.53
CA ARG A 64 -4.41 23.34 2.47
C ARG A 64 -3.20 22.49 2.11
N ILE A 65 -3.10 21.29 2.68
CA ILE A 65 -2.01 20.34 2.35
C ILE A 65 -2.12 19.91 0.89
N TYR A 66 -3.32 19.57 0.41
CA TYR A 66 -3.53 19.22 -0.99
C TYR A 66 -3.21 20.37 -1.93
N GLU A 67 -3.69 21.59 -1.62
CA GLU A 67 -3.43 22.81 -2.38
C GLU A 67 -1.95 23.14 -2.44
N HIS A 68 -1.19 22.91 -1.36
CA HIS A 68 0.25 23.08 -1.36
C HIS A 68 0.93 22.22 -2.43
N PHE A 69 0.63 20.92 -2.47
CA PHE A 69 1.16 20.03 -3.51
C PHE A 69 0.60 20.35 -4.90
N ALA A 70 -0.66 20.75 -5.00
CA ALA A 70 -1.26 21.17 -6.26
C ALA A 70 -0.57 22.40 -6.83
N HIS A 71 -0.28 23.40 -6.00
CA HIS A 71 0.42 24.61 -6.41
C HIS A 71 1.82 24.29 -6.93
N GLN A 72 2.56 23.35 -6.32
CA GLN A 72 3.87 22.92 -6.83
C GLN A 72 3.79 22.41 -8.28
N VAL A 73 2.77 21.60 -8.60
CA VAL A 73 2.59 21.04 -9.94
C VAL A 73 2.04 22.08 -10.92
N LEU A 74 1.00 22.82 -10.54
CA LEU A 74 0.29 23.75 -11.42
C LEU A 74 1.10 25.01 -11.76
N SER A 75 1.97 25.45 -10.85
CA SER A 75 2.89 26.56 -11.13
C SER A 75 3.98 26.17 -12.14
N ALA A 76 4.47 24.93 -12.06
CA ALA A 76 5.47 24.36 -12.97
C ALA A 76 4.88 23.98 -14.34
N GLU A 77 3.59 23.70 -14.43
CA GLU A 77 2.90 23.32 -15.67
C GLU A 77 2.99 24.41 -16.76
N ARG A 78 3.10 25.68 -16.38
CA ARG A 78 3.28 26.80 -17.33
C ARG A 78 4.63 26.75 -18.06
N GLU A 79 5.60 26.03 -17.53
CA GLU A 79 6.95 25.89 -18.06
C GLU A 79 7.30 24.42 -18.31
N GLU A 80 6.28 23.58 -18.51
CA GLU A 80 6.40 22.12 -18.56
C GLU A 80 7.47 21.63 -19.56
N ASP A 81 7.55 22.25 -20.74
CA ASP A 81 8.51 21.89 -21.79
C ASP A 81 9.98 22.18 -21.41
N LYS A 82 10.21 23.03 -20.41
CA LYS A 82 11.55 23.38 -19.91
C LYS A 82 11.98 22.49 -18.75
N ILE A 83 11.06 21.77 -18.12
CA ILE A 83 11.29 21.02 -16.88
C ILE A 83 11.49 19.55 -17.19
N GLN A 84 12.75 19.11 -17.22
CA GLN A 84 13.09 17.70 -17.36
C GLN A 84 12.93 16.92 -16.04
N MET A 85 13.24 17.54 -14.91
CA MET A 85 13.27 16.90 -13.59
C MET A 85 13.19 17.97 -12.50
N THR A 86 12.41 17.69 -11.46
CA THR A 86 12.34 18.51 -10.23
C THR A 86 12.67 17.64 -9.02
N MET A 87 13.42 18.14 -8.05
CA MET A 87 13.70 17.46 -6.77
C MET A 87 13.17 18.32 -5.62
N ARG A 88 12.51 17.72 -4.62
CA ARG A 88 12.15 18.43 -3.38
C ARG A 88 12.32 17.55 -2.14
N SER A 89 12.39 18.22 -0.99
CA SER A 89 12.34 17.56 0.32
C SER A 89 11.01 16.81 0.50
N ASN A 90 11.06 15.66 1.17
CA ASN A 90 9.89 14.90 1.62
C ASN A 90 9.36 15.38 2.98
N GLN A 91 9.84 16.53 3.50
CA GLN A 91 9.30 17.07 4.73
C GLN A 91 7.94 17.72 4.48
N MET A 92 7.01 17.51 5.41
CA MET A 92 5.73 18.21 5.39
C MET A 92 5.95 19.72 5.54
N PRO A 93 5.18 20.57 4.84
CA PRO A 93 5.38 22.01 4.81
C PRO A 93 5.21 22.64 6.20
N VAL A 94 6.28 23.26 6.69
CA VAL A 94 6.39 23.85 8.03
C VAL A 94 5.32 24.92 8.25
N ASP A 95 5.02 25.73 7.23
CA ASP A 95 3.99 26.79 7.28
C ASP A 95 2.58 26.25 7.55
N ILE A 96 2.33 24.97 7.25
CA ILE A 96 1.04 24.31 7.53
C ILE A 96 1.05 23.67 8.93
N ILE A 97 2.22 23.28 9.43
CA ILE A 97 2.40 22.63 10.73
C ILE A 97 2.42 23.68 11.87
N GLU A 98 3.16 24.77 11.70
CA GLU A 98 3.37 25.79 12.75
C GLU A 98 2.08 26.42 13.30
N PRO A 99 1.07 26.79 12.48
CA PRO A 99 -0.17 27.37 13.00
C PRO A 99 -0.94 26.43 13.92
N LEU A 100 -0.71 25.12 13.80
CA LEU A 100 -1.42 24.08 14.55
C LEU A 100 -0.68 23.64 15.81
N GLN A 101 0.61 23.97 15.92
CA GLN A 101 1.45 23.68 17.09
C GLN A 101 1.38 24.77 18.17
N ARG A 102 0.79 25.95 17.88
CA ARG A 102 0.77 27.07 18.84
C ARG A 102 -0.09 26.82 20.09
N ASP A 103 -1.02 25.86 20.05
CA ASP A 103 -2.02 25.68 21.11
C ASP A 103 -1.96 24.32 21.84
N THR A 104 -1.01 23.42 21.53
CA THR A 104 -0.95 22.09 22.17
C THR A 104 0.48 21.61 22.46
N THR A 105 0.57 20.68 23.42
CA THR A 105 1.76 19.91 23.82
C THR A 105 2.60 19.41 22.64
N PRO A 106 3.89 19.04 22.82
CA PRO A 106 4.78 18.57 21.74
C PRO A 106 4.31 17.34 20.94
N GLU A 107 3.18 16.74 21.30
CA GLU A 107 2.51 15.68 20.55
C GLU A 107 1.62 16.25 19.45
N GLN A 108 1.73 15.70 18.24
CA GLN A 108 0.94 16.19 17.10
C GLN A 108 -0.56 15.89 17.29
N SER A 109 -1.40 16.88 16.96
CA SER A 109 -2.86 16.72 17.05
C SER A 109 -3.35 15.56 16.16
N PRO A 110 -4.13 14.60 16.71
CA PRO A 110 -4.70 13.49 15.93
C PRO A 110 -5.49 13.95 14.70
N SER A 111 -6.18 15.08 14.81
CA SER A 111 -6.94 15.67 13.70
C SER A 111 -6.06 16.05 12.50
N TYR A 112 -4.84 16.51 12.74
CA TYR A 112 -3.89 16.82 11.68
C TYR A 112 -3.38 15.55 11.00
N ILE A 113 -3.05 14.52 11.78
CA ILE A 113 -2.57 13.23 11.25
C ILE A 113 -3.66 12.60 10.36
N LEU A 114 -4.91 12.65 10.79
CA LEU A 114 -6.07 12.24 9.97
C LEU A 114 -6.19 13.06 8.68
N SER A 115 -5.95 14.38 8.75
CA SER A 115 -5.95 15.26 7.57
C SER A 115 -4.87 14.85 6.57
N VAL A 116 -3.66 14.50 7.03
CA VAL A 116 -2.57 14.00 6.19
C VAL A 116 -2.93 12.65 5.57
N ALA A 117 -3.50 11.73 6.34
CA ALA A 117 -3.95 10.42 5.85
C ALA A 117 -5.05 10.56 4.79
N TRP A 118 -5.97 11.51 4.98
CA TRP A 118 -7.01 11.83 4.02
C TRP A 118 -6.44 12.36 2.71
N VAL A 119 -5.44 13.26 2.78
CA VAL A 119 -4.75 13.77 1.60
C VAL A 119 -3.99 12.68 0.87
N PHE A 120 -3.27 11.80 1.58
CA PHE A 120 -2.61 10.65 0.96
C PHE A 120 -3.63 9.80 0.19
N LYS A 121 -4.77 9.48 0.80
CA LYS A 121 -5.87 8.75 0.14
C LYS A 121 -6.42 9.51 -1.08
N ALA A 122 -6.64 10.82 -0.97
CA ALA A 122 -7.12 11.65 -2.06
C ALA A 122 -6.12 11.76 -3.23
N LEU A 123 -4.82 11.72 -2.94
CA LEU A 123 -3.77 11.66 -3.95
C LEU A 123 -3.81 10.33 -4.70
N LEU A 124 -3.94 9.19 -3.99
CA LEU A 124 -4.09 7.86 -4.60
C LEU A 124 -5.34 7.77 -5.48
N ALA A 125 -6.48 8.27 -4.98
CA ALA A 125 -7.73 8.35 -5.75
C ALA A 125 -7.64 9.28 -6.97
N GLY A 126 -6.62 10.15 -7.02
CA GLY A 126 -6.36 11.04 -8.13
C GLY A 126 -5.57 10.41 -9.28
N ILE A 127 -4.98 9.23 -9.08
CA ILE A 127 -4.15 8.55 -10.09
C ILE A 127 -5.05 7.93 -11.16
N PRO A 128 -4.81 8.21 -12.46
CA PRO A 128 -5.68 7.73 -13.54
C PRO A 128 -5.73 6.21 -13.66
N ASP A 129 -4.67 5.49 -13.33
CA ASP A 129 -4.58 4.03 -13.49
C ASP A 129 -4.75 3.25 -12.17
N GLY A 130 -5.05 3.95 -11.07
CA GLY A 130 -5.11 3.38 -9.73
C GLY A 130 -3.72 3.02 -9.16
N ILE A 131 -3.69 2.43 -7.97
CA ILE A 131 -2.44 2.04 -7.29
C ILE A 131 -1.64 1.03 -8.13
N LEU A 132 -2.33 0.07 -8.76
CA LEU A 132 -1.68 -1.02 -9.49
C LEU A 132 -1.14 -0.59 -10.86
N GLY A 133 -1.68 0.47 -11.47
CA GLY A 133 -1.23 0.96 -12.76
C GLY A 133 -1.52 0.06 -13.97
N SER A 134 -2.10 -1.12 -13.75
CA SER A 134 -2.41 -2.10 -14.80
C SER A 134 -3.67 -2.88 -14.47
N LYS A 135 -4.57 -2.98 -15.45
CA LYS A 135 -5.80 -3.80 -15.37
C LYS A 135 -5.46 -5.28 -15.40
N GLU A 136 -4.45 -5.66 -16.17
CA GLU A 136 -3.93 -7.02 -16.29
C GLU A 136 -3.36 -7.50 -14.96
N LEU A 137 -2.59 -6.65 -14.27
CA LEU A 137 -2.11 -6.95 -12.92
C LEU A 137 -3.27 -7.19 -11.96
N TYR A 138 -4.28 -6.32 -11.96
CA TYR A 138 -5.45 -6.50 -11.10
C TYR A 138 -6.14 -7.84 -11.36
N GLN A 139 -6.37 -8.21 -12.62
CA GLN A 139 -6.98 -9.50 -12.98
C GLN A 139 -6.16 -10.69 -12.50
N VAL A 140 -4.84 -10.66 -12.70
CA VAL A 140 -3.94 -11.73 -12.22
C VAL A 140 -3.98 -11.84 -10.69
N LEU A 141 -4.00 -10.73 -9.97
CA LEU A 141 -4.11 -10.73 -8.51
C LEU A 141 -5.45 -11.26 -8.02
N VAL A 142 -6.55 -10.96 -8.73
CA VAL A 142 -7.86 -11.57 -8.47
C VAL A 142 -7.76 -13.09 -8.62
N ASP A 143 -7.22 -13.58 -9.73
CA ASP A 143 -7.05 -15.02 -9.98
C ASP A 143 -6.22 -15.71 -8.88
N ILE A 144 -5.11 -15.10 -8.46
CA ILE A 144 -4.27 -15.60 -7.35
C ILE A 144 -5.09 -15.63 -6.04
N SER A 145 -5.89 -14.59 -5.75
CA SER A 145 -6.66 -14.47 -4.50
C SER A 145 -7.80 -15.47 -4.34
N TYR A 146 -8.27 -16.04 -5.45
CA TYR A 146 -9.26 -17.13 -5.45
C TYR A 146 -8.61 -18.52 -5.47
N GLY A 147 -7.28 -18.60 -5.33
CA GLY A 147 -6.57 -19.87 -5.34
C GLY A 147 -6.60 -20.55 -6.69
N ARG A 148 -6.81 -19.80 -7.78
CA ARG A 148 -6.61 -20.34 -9.12
C ARG A 148 -5.13 -20.62 -9.24
N GLN A 149 -4.76 -21.90 -9.12
CA GLN A 149 -3.44 -22.37 -9.49
C GLN A 149 -3.15 -21.76 -10.87
N PRO A 150 -2.05 -21.02 -11.06
CA PRO A 150 -1.62 -20.73 -12.40
C PRO A 150 -1.43 -22.08 -13.09
N TYR A 151 -2.34 -22.39 -14.02
CA TYR A 151 -2.28 -23.53 -14.93
C TYR A 151 -0.95 -23.57 -15.73
N ILE A 152 -0.08 -22.58 -15.54
CA ILE A 152 1.26 -22.44 -16.08
C ILE A 152 2.22 -23.54 -15.56
N PHE A 153 2.06 -24.06 -14.33
CA PHE A 153 3.03 -25.02 -13.77
C PHE A 153 2.58 -26.49 -13.75
N SER A 154 1.32 -26.81 -14.09
CA SER A 154 0.80 -28.18 -13.96
C SER A 154 0.88 -29.05 -15.23
N ARG A 155 1.44 -28.55 -16.35
CA ARG A 155 1.49 -29.31 -17.62
C ARG A 155 2.84 -30.00 -17.89
N ARG A 156 3.34 -30.77 -16.93
CA ARG A 156 4.24 -31.92 -17.18
C ARG A 156 4.01 -33.04 -16.15
N LYS A 157 2.80 -33.62 -16.13
CA LYS A 157 2.70 -35.06 -15.86
C LYS A 157 2.78 -35.78 -17.20
N SER A 158 4.00 -36.01 -17.65
CA SER A 158 4.26 -37.11 -18.58
C SER A 158 3.70 -38.37 -17.94
N LYS A 159 2.90 -39.11 -18.71
CA LYS A 159 2.58 -40.51 -18.46
C LYS A 159 3.92 -41.23 -18.28
N ASP A 160 4.30 -41.51 -17.04
CA ASP A 160 5.15 -42.62 -16.64
C ASP A 160 5.05 -42.71 -15.11
N GLN A 161 3.97 -43.37 -14.66
CA GLN A 161 3.86 -43.79 -13.27
C GLN A 161 4.69 -45.04 -13.08
N SER A 162 5.89 -44.89 -12.52
CA SER A 162 6.53 -45.97 -11.78
C SER A 162 7.41 -45.40 -10.67
N LYS A 163 6.94 -45.61 -9.43
CA LYS A 163 7.73 -45.85 -8.21
C LYS A 163 8.92 -44.92 -7.94
N ALA A 164 8.73 -43.95 -7.06
CA ALA A 164 9.62 -43.70 -5.93
C ALA A 164 8.94 -42.73 -4.96
N GLN A 165 8.77 -43.17 -3.70
CA GLN A 165 8.61 -42.26 -2.59
C GLN A 165 9.90 -41.42 -2.52
N ALA A 166 9.82 -40.17 -2.92
CA ALA A 166 10.79 -39.15 -2.55
C ALA A 166 10.00 -38.09 -1.79
N GLU A 167 10.31 -37.93 -0.51
CA GLU A 167 9.92 -36.73 0.23
C GLU A 167 10.34 -35.51 -0.60
N PRO A 168 9.50 -34.47 -0.73
CA PRO A 168 9.92 -33.27 -1.43
C PRO A 168 11.04 -32.64 -0.61
N GLU A 169 12.26 -32.70 -1.14
CA GLU A 169 13.41 -31.96 -0.62
C GLU A 169 12.97 -30.51 -0.39
N ARG A 170 13.11 -30.04 0.85
CA ARG A 170 12.80 -28.66 1.21
C ARG A 170 13.69 -27.75 0.36
N PRO A 171 13.13 -26.81 -0.42
CA PRO A 171 13.95 -25.76 -1.01
C PRO A 171 14.58 -24.96 0.13
N ASP A 172 15.89 -24.76 0.09
CA ASP A 172 16.69 -24.06 1.11
C ASP A 172 16.27 -22.58 1.34
N ASP A 173 15.34 -22.07 0.54
CA ASP A 173 14.81 -20.70 0.55
C ASP A 173 13.45 -20.55 1.28
N CYS A 174 13.02 -21.54 2.05
CA CYS A 174 11.80 -21.42 2.84
C CYS A 174 11.98 -20.35 3.93
N LEU A 175 11.35 -19.19 3.73
CA LEU A 175 11.10 -18.21 4.78
C LEU A 175 10.45 -18.93 5.97
N GLU A 176 11.08 -18.90 7.14
CA GLU A 176 10.62 -19.59 8.35
C GLU A 176 9.13 -19.31 8.61
N GLY A 177 8.32 -20.38 8.66
CA GLY A 177 6.92 -20.33 9.07
C GLY A 177 5.85 -20.34 7.98
N LEU A 178 6.20 -20.25 6.69
CA LEU A 178 5.22 -20.33 5.59
C LEU A 178 5.02 -21.76 5.07
N THR A 179 3.78 -22.10 4.75
CA THR A 179 3.44 -23.32 4.01
C THR A 179 4.00 -23.24 2.58
N PRO A 180 4.26 -24.38 1.92
CA PRO A 180 4.72 -24.40 0.51
C PRO A 180 3.79 -23.65 -0.45
N TRP A 181 2.49 -23.61 -0.14
CA TRP A 181 1.48 -22.85 -0.87
C TRP A 181 1.67 -21.34 -0.72
N GLU A 182 1.80 -20.83 0.51
CA GLU A 182 2.00 -19.39 0.78
C GLU A 182 3.29 -18.86 0.15
N HIS A 183 4.34 -19.69 0.09
CA HIS A 183 5.57 -19.35 -0.63
C HIS A 183 5.34 -19.22 -2.14
N THR A 184 4.58 -20.15 -2.72
CA THR A 184 4.23 -20.13 -4.15
C THR A 184 3.36 -18.92 -4.47
N GLN A 185 2.39 -18.61 -3.62
CA GLN A 185 1.51 -17.45 -3.74
C GLN A 185 2.31 -16.14 -3.65
N THR A 186 3.22 -16.02 -2.68
CA THR A 186 4.14 -14.88 -2.54
C THR A 186 4.95 -14.64 -3.80
N LYS A 187 5.56 -15.71 -4.36
CA LYS A 187 6.34 -15.61 -5.61
C LYS A 187 5.48 -15.22 -6.80
N ALA A 188 4.28 -15.78 -6.91
CA ALA A 188 3.34 -15.44 -7.98
C ALA A 188 2.94 -13.95 -7.94
N ILE A 189 2.64 -13.43 -6.74
CA ILE A 189 2.32 -12.01 -6.53
C ILE A 189 3.52 -11.14 -6.93
N ALA A 190 4.71 -11.44 -6.43
CA ALA A 190 5.92 -10.66 -6.71
C ALA A 190 6.25 -10.64 -8.22
N LEU A 191 6.15 -11.79 -8.91
CA LEU A 191 6.37 -11.88 -10.35
C LEU A 191 5.31 -11.12 -11.14
N ALA A 192 4.04 -11.19 -10.74
CA ALA A 192 2.98 -10.44 -11.39
C ALA A 192 3.23 -8.93 -11.27
N ILE A 193 3.57 -8.45 -10.07
CA ILE A 193 3.91 -7.03 -9.84
C ILE A 193 5.09 -6.60 -10.71
N LEU A 194 6.19 -7.36 -10.75
CA LEU A 194 7.36 -6.99 -11.58
C LEU A 194 7.09 -7.01 -13.08
N SER A 195 6.30 -7.98 -13.55
CA SER A 195 6.09 -8.19 -14.99
C SER A 195 5.01 -7.29 -15.59
N LEU A 196 4.06 -6.82 -14.79
CA LEU A 196 2.86 -6.13 -15.26
C LEU A 196 2.78 -4.65 -14.82
N THR A 197 3.83 -4.09 -14.23
CA THR A 197 3.84 -2.67 -13.78
C THR A 197 4.98 -1.88 -14.38
N SER A 198 4.76 -0.56 -14.52
CA SER A 198 5.86 0.36 -14.82
C SER A 198 6.73 0.56 -13.58
N LYS A 199 7.99 0.96 -13.76
CA LYS A 199 8.90 1.25 -12.63
C LYS A 199 8.30 2.23 -11.61
N MET A 200 7.63 3.28 -12.09
CA MET A 200 7.04 4.29 -11.20
C MET A 200 5.85 3.73 -10.40
N HIS A 201 5.04 2.86 -11.01
CA HIS A 201 3.95 2.17 -10.32
C HIS A 201 4.47 1.10 -9.36
N LEU A 202 5.54 0.38 -9.70
CA LEU A 202 6.23 -0.53 -8.78
C LEU A 202 6.67 0.22 -7.50
N GLU A 203 7.33 1.38 -7.66
CA GLU A 203 7.72 2.21 -6.52
C GLU A 203 6.50 2.67 -5.70
N LEU A 204 5.39 3.03 -6.34
CA LEU A 204 4.15 3.40 -5.65
C LEU A 204 3.52 2.22 -4.89
N ILE A 205 3.39 1.05 -5.52
CA ILE A 205 2.88 -0.18 -4.89
C ILE A 205 3.73 -0.48 -3.66
N CYS A 206 5.05 -0.47 -3.81
CA CYS A 206 5.98 -0.66 -2.71
C CYS A 206 5.80 0.37 -1.58
N ALA A 207 5.52 1.62 -1.93
CA ALA A 207 5.30 2.68 -0.95
C ALA A 207 3.99 2.50 -0.19
N VAL A 208 2.90 2.18 -0.89
CA VAL A 208 1.56 2.05 -0.32
C VAL A 208 1.48 0.83 0.59
N PHE A 209 1.83 -0.35 0.09
CA PHE A 209 1.74 -1.58 0.88
C PHE A 209 2.84 -1.63 1.95
N GLY A 210 4.01 -1.05 1.68
CA GLY A 210 5.05 -0.86 2.70
C GLY A 210 4.63 0.07 3.83
N LEU A 211 3.97 1.19 3.52
CA LEU A 211 3.40 2.07 4.55
C LEU A 211 2.34 1.34 5.37
N CYS A 212 1.44 0.59 4.72
CA CYS A 212 0.39 -0.15 5.41
C CYS A 212 0.98 -1.18 6.38
N GLU A 213 1.98 -1.94 5.95
CA GLU A 213 2.61 -2.95 6.79
C GLU A 213 3.40 -2.33 7.94
N VAL A 214 4.09 -1.20 7.73
CA VAL A 214 4.71 -0.42 8.84
C VAL A 214 3.65 -0.03 9.87
N LEU A 215 2.54 0.54 9.42
CA LEU A 215 1.49 1.03 10.32
C LEU A 215 0.84 -0.12 11.09
N LEU A 216 0.51 -1.22 10.42
CA LEU A 216 -0.03 -2.42 11.06
C LEU A 216 0.94 -2.99 12.09
N HIS A 217 2.23 -3.07 11.75
CA HIS A 217 3.26 -3.58 12.65
C HIS A 217 3.41 -2.70 13.89
N GLU A 218 3.46 -1.38 13.72
CA GLU A 218 3.55 -0.44 14.84
C GLU A 218 2.27 -0.50 15.69
N VAL A 219 1.07 -0.51 15.10
CA VAL A 219 -0.19 -0.67 15.84
C VAL A 219 -0.15 -1.93 16.71
N GLN A 220 0.24 -3.07 16.13
CA GLN A 220 0.35 -4.33 16.86
C GLN A 220 1.35 -4.23 18.02
N ARG A 221 2.52 -3.60 17.79
CA ARG A 221 3.54 -3.38 18.81
C ARG A 221 3.02 -2.49 19.94
N HIS A 222 2.33 -1.38 19.64
CA HIS A 222 1.72 -0.51 20.66
C HIS A 222 0.65 -1.23 21.46
N VAL A 223 -0.13 -2.09 20.80
CA VAL A 223 -1.10 -2.96 21.46
C VAL A 223 -0.38 -3.85 22.46
N GLU A 224 0.59 -4.65 22.02
CA GLU A 224 1.37 -5.55 22.87
C GLU A 224 2.04 -4.83 24.05
N ASP A 225 2.69 -3.68 23.81
CA ASP A 225 3.34 -2.87 24.84
C ASP A 225 2.34 -2.41 25.92
N GLN A 226 1.12 -2.02 25.54
CA GLN A 226 0.07 -1.65 26.49
C GLN A 226 -0.51 -2.86 27.23
N TRP A 227 -0.65 -4.01 26.56
CA TRP A 227 -1.09 -5.25 27.18
C TRP A 227 -0.11 -5.73 28.26
N VAL A 228 1.19 -5.66 27.99
CA VAL A 228 2.23 -6.03 28.97
C VAL A 228 2.21 -5.11 30.20
N ARG A 229 1.90 -3.81 30.00
CA ARG A 229 1.82 -2.82 31.09
C ARG A 229 0.53 -2.93 31.93
N ASN A 230 -0.59 -3.33 31.33
CA ASN A 230 -1.90 -3.36 31.98
C ASN A 230 -2.37 -4.81 32.27
N ILE A 231 -1.82 -5.45 33.30
CA ILE A 231 -2.31 -6.78 33.76
C ILE A 231 -3.43 -6.59 34.80
N PRO A 232 -4.68 -6.97 34.44
CA PRO A 232 -5.34 -7.97 35.27
C PRO A 232 -5.79 -9.18 34.44
N ARG A 233 -5.36 -10.36 34.90
CA ARG A 233 -5.82 -11.68 34.43
C ARG A 233 -7.35 -11.74 34.48
N LYS A 234 -8.00 -11.76 33.30
CA LYS A 234 -9.34 -12.31 32.98
C LYS A 234 -10.15 -11.35 32.11
N GLN A 235 -9.81 -11.23 30.82
CA GLN A 235 -10.78 -11.11 29.72
C GLN A 235 -10.03 -11.16 28.38
N GLN A 236 -10.33 -12.19 27.58
CA GLN A 236 -9.78 -12.43 26.23
C GLN A 236 -10.48 -11.59 25.14
N LEU A 237 -11.07 -10.45 25.49
CA LEU A 237 -11.73 -9.58 24.54
C LEU A 237 -10.72 -8.50 24.10
N ARG A 238 -10.69 -8.16 22.81
CA ARG A 238 -9.94 -6.98 22.35
C ARG A 238 -10.36 -5.79 23.21
N PRO A 239 -9.42 -4.98 23.73
CA PRO A 239 -9.78 -3.90 24.63
C PRO A 239 -10.59 -2.85 23.88
N SER A 240 -11.58 -2.23 24.53
CA SER A 240 -12.40 -1.16 23.93
C SER A 240 -11.57 0.02 23.41
N TRP A 241 -10.35 0.21 23.90
CA TRP A 241 -9.42 1.26 23.46
C TRP A 241 -8.71 0.94 22.14
N ALA A 242 -8.62 -0.34 21.76
CA ALA A 242 -8.10 -0.74 20.45
C ALA A 242 -9.19 -0.68 19.36
N ALA A 243 -10.44 -0.37 19.74
CA ALA A 243 -11.52 -0.18 18.81
C ALA A 243 -11.29 1.12 18.03
N GLY A 244 -11.01 1.01 16.73
CA GLY A 244 -10.74 2.16 15.87
C GLY A 244 -9.30 2.22 15.36
N LEU A 245 -8.36 1.50 15.99
CA LEU A 245 -7.01 1.36 15.44
C LEU A 245 -7.02 0.64 14.09
N LEU A 246 -5.96 0.87 13.32
CA LEU A 246 -5.81 0.30 11.98
C LEU A 246 -5.74 -1.22 12.04
N ASP A 247 -6.49 -1.88 11.17
CA ASP A 247 -6.45 -3.33 10.97
C ASP A 247 -6.54 -3.66 9.47
N VAL A 248 -6.28 -4.92 9.13
CA VAL A 248 -6.27 -5.40 7.74
C VAL A 248 -7.63 -5.20 7.08
N ASP A 249 -8.74 -5.38 7.80
CA ASP A 249 -10.10 -5.25 7.27
C ASP A 249 -10.46 -3.81 6.93
N ARG A 250 -10.02 -2.85 7.76
CA ARG A 250 -10.18 -1.41 7.52
C ARG A 250 -9.34 -0.98 6.32
N LEU A 251 -8.07 -1.39 6.26
CA LEU A 251 -7.21 -1.10 5.11
C LEU A 251 -7.74 -1.70 3.81
N SER A 252 -8.27 -2.93 3.87
CA SER A 252 -8.86 -3.60 2.71
C SER A 252 -10.04 -2.81 2.15
N ARG A 253 -10.93 -2.34 3.03
CA ARG A 253 -12.09 -1.50 2.66
C ARG A 253 -11.69 -0.12 2.14
N THR A 254 -10.65 0.49 2.71
CA THR A 254 -10.25 1.85 2.31
C THR A 254 -9.42 1.87 1.02
N LEU A 255 -8.58 0.86 0.79
CA LEU A 255 -7.70 0.78 -0.38
C LEU A 255 -8.30 0.01 -1.55
N GLY A 256 -9.27 -0.88 -1.31
CA GLY A 256 -9.90 -1.69 -2.36
C GLY A 256 -10.35 -0.85 -3.57
N PRO A 257 -11.17 0.19 -3.35
CA PRO A 257 -11.63 1.08 -4.42
C PRO A 257 -10.52 1.89 -5.12
N LEU A 258 -9.29 1.88 -4.60
CA LEU A 258 -8.14 2.62 -5.11
C LEU A 258 -7.17 1.73 -5.91
N LEU A 259 -7.37 0.41 -5.92
CA LEU A 259 -6.47 -0.54 -6.58
C LEU A 259 -6.36 -0.29 -8.09
N ALA A 260 -7.51 -0.17 -8.75
CA ALA A 260 -7.60 0.01 -10.20
C ALA A 260 -8.71 1.01 -10.52
N ASN A 261 -8.50 1.86 -11.53
CA ASN A 261 -9.53 2.81 -11.92
C ASN A 261 -10.67 2.10 -12.67
N ARG A 262 -11.89 2.21 -12.11
CA ARG A 262 -13.13 1.72 -12.72
C ARG A 262 -13.55 2.66 -13.86
N THR A 263 -12.91 2.51 -15.01
CA THR A 263 -13.55 2.91 -16.26
C THR A 263 -14.64 1.88 -16.55
N SER A 264 -15.86 2.35 -16.79
CA SER A 264 -17.13 1.61 -16.90
C SER A 264 -17.19 0.50 -17.96
N ASP A 265 -16.07 0.17 -18.60
CA ASP A 265 -15.99 -0.66 -19.81
C ASP A 265 -15.27 -2.02 -19.58
N GLY A 266 -15.17 -2.49 -18.33
CA GLY A 266 -14.10 -3.44 -17.95
C GLY A 266 -14.46 -4.82 -17.41
N GLU A 267 -15.71 -5.30 -17.46
CA GLU A 267 -16.05 -6.66 -16.96
C GLU A 267 -15.82 -7.80 -17.98
N GLU A 268 -15.23 -7.52 -19.14
CA GLU A 268 -15.03 -8.53 -20.19
C GLU A 268 -13.87 -9.50 -19.92
N GLY A 269 -12.91 -9.16 -19.05
CA GLY A 269 -11.71 -9.98 -18.79
C GLY A 269 -11.76 -10.90 -17.56
N LEU A 270 -12.78 -10.79 -16.70
CA LEU A 270 -12.90 -11.61 -15.48
C LEU A 270 -13.58 -12.95 -15.78
N CYS A 271 -13.17 -14.02 -15.10
CA CYS A 271 -13.84 -15.32 -15.21
C CYS A 271 -15.34 -15.20 -14.82
N PRO A 272 -16.25 -15.89 -15.54
CA PRO A 272 -17.70 -15.78 -15.31
C PRO A 272 -18.13 -16.05 -13.86
N GLU A 273 -17.42 -16.93 -13.16
CA GLU A 273 -17.66 -17.29 -11.75
C GLU A 273 -17.44 -16.11 -10.80
N TYR A 274 -16.45 -15.25 -11.08
CA TYR A 274 -16.13 -14.10 -10.23
C TYR A 274 -17.02 -12.90 -10.53
N ARG A 275 -17.58 -12.77 -11.74
CA ARG A 275 -18.53 -11.70 -12.09
C ARG A 275 -19.76 -11.66 -11.16
N MET A 276 -20.10 -12.79 -10.52
CA MET A 276 -21.17 -12.85 -9.53
C MET A 276 -20.80 -12.28 -8.15
N VAL A 277 -19.51 -12.11 -7.86
CA VAL A 277 -19.04 -11.47 -6.62
C VAL A 277 -19.03 -9.96 -6.81
N PRO A 278 -19.67 -9.18 -5.92
CA PRO A 278 -19.58 -7.72 -5.95
C PRO A 278 -18.12 -7.26 -6.03
N SER A 279 -17.77 -6.44 -7.03
CA SER A 279 -16.38 -6.05 -7.27
C SER A 279 -15.73 -5.35 -6.06
N ALA A 280 -16.50 -4.69 -5.18
CA ALA A 280 -15.97 -4.17 -3.91
C ALA A 280 -15.40 -5.28 -3.00
N LEU A 281 -16.05 -6.44 -2.92
CA LEU A 281 -15.56 -7.57 -2.13
C LEU A 281 -14.33 -8.24 -2.77
N GLN A 282 -14.23 -8.21 -4.09
CA GLN A 282 -13.04 -8.67 -4.81
C GLN A 282 -11.84 -7.76 -4.53
N GLU A 283 -12.05 -6.45 -4.65
CA GLU A 283 -11.04 -5.43 -4.38
C GLU A 283 -10.52 -5.55 -2.94
N GLU A 284 -11.42 -5.65 -1.96
CA GLU A 284 -11.08 -5.90 -0.55
C GLU A 284 -10.26 -7.19 -0.37
N ARG A 285 -10.65 -8.28 -1.03
CA ARG A 285 -9.93 -9.56 -0.98
C ARG A 285 -8.51 -9.44 -1.54
N VAL A 286 -8.33 -8.74 -2.67
CA VAL A 286 -7.01 -8.51 -3.26
C VAL A 286 -6.12 -7.70 -2.32
N VAL A 287 -6.64 -6.62 -1.73
CA VAL A 287 -5.87 -5.85 -0.73
C VAL A 287 -5.49 -6.72 0.46
N ARG A 288 -6.44 -7.47 1.03
CA ARG A 288 -6.17 -8.38 2.15
C ARG A 288 -5.04 -9.35 1.82
N MET A 289 -5.13 -10.03 0.68
CA MET A 289 -4.09 -10.95 0.21
C MET A 289 -2.71 -10.28 0.08
N LEU A 290 -2.67 -9.08 -0.51
CA LEU A 290 -1.43 -8.32 -0.67
C LEU A 290 -0.83 -7.95 0.68
N LEU A 291 -1.63 -7.49 1.64
CA LEU A 291 -1.18 -7.15 2.99
C LEU A 291 -0.64 -8.39 3.72
N GLU A 292 -1.37 -9.50 3.70
CA GLU A 292 -0.96 -10.77 4.35
C GLU A 292 0.37 -11.31 3.83
N HIS A 293 0.64 -11.15 2.53
CA HIS A 293 1.86 -11.65 1.89
C HIS A 293 2.95 -10.59 1.70
N TRP A 294 2.71 -9.33 2.12
CA TRP A 294 3.53 -8.19 1.71
C TRP A 294 5.00 -8.34 2.12
N ARG A 295 5.28 -8.80 3.35
CA ARG A 295 6.67 -9.00 3.80
C ARG A 295 7.42 -9.98 2.91
N GLY A 296 6.77 -11.07 2.52
CA GLY A 296 7.33 -12.06 1.61
C GLY A 296 7.56 -11.46 0.22
N VAL A 297 6.55 -10.74 -0.30
CA VAL A 297 6.61 -10.08 -1.61
C VAL A 297 7.75 -9.06 -1.66
N SER A 298 7.82 -8.16 -0.68
CA SER A 298 8.87 -7.15 -0.52
C SER A 298 10.28 -7.76 -0.52
N ARG A 299 10.46 -8.91 0.17
CA ARG A 299 11.74 -9.65 0.16
C ARG A 299 12.07 -10.25 -1.21
N GLN A 300 11.09 -10.84 -1.90
CA GLN A 300 11.29 -11.35 -3.27
C GLN A 300 11.64 -10.22 -4.25
N LEU A 301 10.95 -9.08 -4.17
CA LEU A 301 11.23 -7.90 -4.99
C LEU A 301 12.66 -7.39 -4.77
N ARG A 302 13.15 -7.38 -3.52
CA ARG A 302 14.54 -6.98 -3.21
C ARG A 302 15.60 -7.85 -3.89
N TRP A 303 15.33 -9.14 -4.07
CA TRP A 303 16.27 -10.05 -4.72
C TRP A 303 16.26 -9.97 -6.25
N TRP A 304 15.21 -9.38 -6.82
CA TRP A 304 14.98 -9.32 -8.26
C TRP A 304 15.21 -7.93 -8.87
N GLU A 305 15.44 -6.90 -8.03
CA GLU A 305 15.99 -5.59 -8.42
C GLU A 305 17.52 -5.60 -8.53
#